data_AF-A0A0H1B0W8-F1
#
_entry.id   AF-A0A0H1B0W8-F1
#
_cell.length_a   1.000
_cell.length_b   1.000
_cell.length_c   1.000
_cell.angle_alpha   90.00
_cell.angle_beta   90.00
_cell.angle_gamma   90.00
#
_symmetry.space_group_name_H-M   'P 1'
#
loop_
_entity.id
_entity.type
_entity.pdbx_description
1 polymer ?
#
loop_
_entity_poly.entity_id
_entity_poly.type
_entity_poly.pdbx_seq_one_letter_code
_entity_poly.pdbx_strand_id
1 'polypeptide(L)'
;MTSIHTPPALVDNARTAAPDAYAALSWVEEFVELARLAIDEHDDEVLRRRYEDEVLRRAVYLRAAGLFDIVQIRHPALRAMVADAR
;
A
#
# COMPACT_ATOMS: atom_id res chain seq x y z
N MET A 1 -41.89 -29.66 -6.42
CA MET A 1 -41.07 -28.84 -7.34
C MET A 1 -40.67 -27.58 -6.60
N THR A 2 -39.48 -27.57 -5.99
CA THR A 2 -38.99 -26.40 -5.24
C THR A 2 -37.61 -26.08 -5.80
N SER A 3 -37.57 -25.16 -6.77
CA SER A 3 -36.32 -24.65 -7.32
C SER A 3 -35.74 -23.62 -6.33
N ILE A 4 -34.60 -23.95 -5.74
CA ILE A 4 -33.80 -23.02 -4.94
C ILE A 4 -33.06 -22.14 -5.94
N HIS A 5 -33.46 -20.87 -6.02
CA HIS A 5 -32.79 -19.87 -6.84
C HIS A 5 -31.56 -19.38 -6.06
N THR A 6 -30.38 -19.93 -6.35
CA THR A 6 -29.12 -19.39 -5.84
C THR A 6 -28.81 -18.07 -6.57
N PRO A 7 -28.54 -16.95 -5.88
CA PRO A 7 -28.14 -15.72 -6.56
C PRO A 7 -26.68 -15.82 -7.05
N PRO A 8 -26.40 -15.63 -8.35
CA PRO A 8 -25.03 -15.74 -8.89
C PRO A 8 -24.12 -14.53 -8.57
N ALA A 9 -24.65 -13.42 -8.05
CA ALA A 9 -23.88 -12.17 -7.96
C ALA A 9 -22.84 -12.11 -6.82
N LEU A 10 -23.00 -12.89 -5.74
CA LEU A 10 -22.10 -12.80 -4.58
C LEU A 10 -20.72 -13.44 -4.85
N VAL A 11 -20.69 -14.50 -5.65
CA VAL A 11 -19.47 -15.26 -5.95
C VAL A 11 -18.56 -14.58 -6.95
N ASP A 12 -19.12 -13.86 -7.93
CA ASP A 12 -18.33 -13.13 -8.94
C ASP A 12 -17.61 -11.91 -8.35
N ASN A 13 -18.25 -11.18 -7.43
CA ASN A 13 -17.63 -10.02 -6.78
C ASN A 13 -16.47 -10.41 -5.85
N ALA A 14 -16.60 -11.51 -5.11
CA ALA A 14 -15.54 -12.02 -4.24
C ALA A 14 -14.32 -12.53 -5.04
N ARG A 15 -14.55 -13.09 -6.23
CA ARG A 15 -13.48 -13.61 -7.10
C ARG A 15 -12.66 -12.50 -7.76
N THR A 16 -13.26 -11.34 -8.02
CA THR A 16 -12.56 -10.14 -8.51
C THR A 16 -11.87 -9.35 -7.38
N ALA A 17 -12.45 -9.34 -6.18
CA ALA A 17 -11.86 -8.64 -5.03
C ALA A 17 -10.62 -9.33 -4.44
N ALA A 18 -10.54 -10.66 -4.48
CA ALA A 18 -9.39 -11.40 -3.96
C ALA A 18 -8.05 -11.06 -4.65
N PRO A 19 -7.93 -11.05 -6.00
CA PRO A 19 -6.68 -10.66 -6.67
C PRO A 19 -6.31 -9.19 -6.41
N ASP A 20 -7.30 -8.31 -6.28
CA ASP A 20 -7.09 -6.89 -5.96
C ASP A 20 -6.57 -6.71 -4.52
N ALA A 21 -7.05 -7.52 -3.58
CA ALA A 21 -6.58 -7.55 -2.20
C ALA A 21 -5.14 -8.05 -2.06
N TYR A 22 -4.75 -9.09 -2.81
CA TYR A 22 -3.35 -9.56 -2.82
C TYR A 22 -2.41 -8.56 -3.50
N ALA A 23 -2.86 -7.87 -4.55
CA ALA A 23 -2.11 -6.79 -5.17
C ALA A 23 -1.90 -5.62 -4.20
N ALA A 24 -2.97 -5.19 -3.51
CA ALA A 24 -2.89 -4.16 -2.48
C ALA A 24 -1.92 -4.53 -1.34
N LEU A 25 -1.94 -5.78 -0.90
CA LEU A 25 -0.99 -6.28 0.11
C LEU A 25 0.45 -6.19 -0.38
N SER A 26 0.74 -6.68 -1.59
CA SER A 26 2.07 -6.59 -2.20
C SER A 26 2.56 -5.14 -2.30
N TRP A 27 1.69 -4.20 -2.65
CA TRP A 27 2.05 -2.79 -2.75
C TRP A 27 2.40 -2.17 -1.39
N VAL A 28 1.68 -2.55 -0.34
CA VAL A 28 1.98 -2.12 1.03
C VAL A 28 3.29 -2.73 1.52
N GLU A 29 3.54 -4.01 1.24
CA GLU A 29 4.79 -4.69 1.59
C GLU A 29 6.00 -4.00 0.95
N GLU A 30 5.95 -3.74 -0.36
CA GLU A 30 7.02 -3.02 -1.07
C GLU A 30 7.27 -1.62 -0.49
N PHE A 31 6.19 -0.90 -0.13
CA PHE A 31 6.32 0.40 0.52
C PHE A 31 6.98 0.30 1.90
N VAL A 32 6.60 -0.69 2.70
CA VAL A 32 7.18 -0.91 4.03
C VAL A 32 8.67 -1.25 3.92
N GLU A 33 9.06 -2.07 2.96
CA GLU A 33 10.46 -2.43 2.73
C GLU A 33 11.29 -1.19 2.34
N LEU A 34 10.82 -0.38 1.39
CA LEU A 34 11.50 0.86 1.02
C LEU A 34 11.59 1.84 2.20
N ALA A 35 10.54 1.94 3.00
CA ALA A 35 10.53 2.79 4.18
C ALA A 35 11.53 2.33 5.25
N ARG A 36 11.68 1.01 5.44
CA ARG A 36 12.70 0.44 6.34
C ARG A 36 14.10 0.75 5.83
N LEU A 37 14.36 0.51 4.55
CA LEU A 37 15.66 0.82 3.93
C LEU A 37 16.01 2.30 4.06
N ALA A 38 15.05 3.22 3.87
CA ALA A 38 15.29 4.65 4.07
C ALA A 38 15.56 5.03 5.54
N ILE A 39 14.93 4.34 6.49
CA ILE A 39 15.10 4.61 7.93
C ILE A 39 16.42 4.03 8.45
N ASP A 40 16.76 2.82 8.03
CA ASP A 40 17.90 2.07 8.54
C ASP A 40 19.22 2.45 7.85
N GLU A 41 19.15 3.03 6.64
CA GLU A 41 20.35 3.52 5.95
C GLU A 41 20.88 4.79 6.63
N HIS A 42 22.11 4.71 7.14
CA HIS A 42 22.77 5.78 7.88
C HIS A 42 24.14 6.14 7.32
N ASP A 43 24.74 5.27 6.49
CA ASP A 43 26.11 5.39 6.04
C ASP A 43 26.21 5.94 4.61
N ASP A 44 25.20 5.69 3.78
CA ASP A 44 25.10 6.21 2.40
C ASP A 44 23.91 7.16 2.22
N GLU A 45 24.18 8.46 2.31
CA GLU A 45 23.20 9.53 2.11
C GLU A 45 22.55 9.50 0.72
N VAL A 46 23.31 9.13 -0.32
CA VAL A 46 22.80 9.10 -1.70
C VAL A 46 21.82 7.94 -1.85
N LEU A 47 22.12 6.81 -1.23
CA LEU A 47 21.25 5.64 -1.22
C LEU A 47 19.99 5.89 -0.38
N ARG A 48 20.15 6.47 0.83
CA ARG A 48 19.02 6.89 1.68
C ARG A 48 18.05 7.79 0.93
N ARG A 49 18.54 8.83 0.26
CA ARG A 49 17.75 9.75 -0.58
C ARG A 49 16.99 9.03 -1.69
N ARG A 50 17.61 8.05 -2.35
CA ARG A 50 16.93 7.25 -3.38
C ARG A 50 15.79 6.42 -2.81
N TYR A 51 15.96 5.83 -1.62
CA TYR A 51 14.88 5.12 -0.96
C TYR A 51 13.76 6.09 -0.55
N GLU A 52 14.09 7.26 0.00
CA GLU A 52 13.10 8.31 0.31
C GLU A 52 12.29 8.72 -0.93
N ASP A 53 12.96 8.99 -2.06
CA ASP A 53 12.30 9.35 -3.32
C ASP A 53 11.34 8.25 -3.82
N GLU A 54 11.74 6.98 -3.70
CA GLU A 54 10.91 5.86 -4.13
C GLU A 54 9.72 5.63 -3.17
N VAL A 55 9.92 5.80 -1.85
CA VAL A 55 8.84 5.82 -0.85
C VAL A 55 7.79 6.87 -1.22
N LEU A 56 8.23 8.09 -1.53
CA LEU A 56 7.33 9.19 -1.88
C LEU A 56 6.57 8.93 -3.18
N ARG A 57 7.26 8.44 -4.21
CA ARG A 57 6.64 8.03 -5.48
C ARG A 57 5.54 6.99 -5.23
N ARG A 58 5.83 5.97 -4.43
CA ARG A 58 4.88 4.89 -4.12
C ARG A 58 3.71 5.37 -3.28
N ALA A 59 3.96 6.29 -2.34
CA ALA A 59 2.93 6.87 -1.50
C ALA A 59 1.82 7.57 -2.31
N VAL A 60 2.15 8.19 -3.45
CA VAL A 60 1.16 8.80 -4.34
C VAL A 60 0.15 7.75 -4.84
N TYR A 61 0.63 6.57 -5.27
CA TYR A 61 -0.23 5.49 -5.76
C TYR A 61 -1.06 4.86 -4.64
N LEU A 62 -0.44 4.60 -3.48
CA LEU A 62 -1.14 4.07 -2.31
C LEU A 62 -2.24 5.02 -1.83
N ARG A 63 -2.00 6.33 -1.90
CA ARG A 63 -2.98 7.36 -1.58
C ARG A 63 -4.14 7.37 -2.59
N ALA A 64 -3.83 7.30 -3.89
CA ALA A 64 -4.87 7.22 -4.93
C ALA A 64 -5.74 5.96 -4.80
N ALA A 65 -5.18 4.87 -4.27
CA ALA A 65 -5.89 3.64 -3.98
C ALA A 65 -6.65 3.64 -2.63
N GLY A 66 -6.61 4.72 -1.84
CA GLY A 66 -7.26 4.81 -0.53
C GLY A 66 -6.63 3.92 0.55
N LEU A 67 -5.43 3.38 0.32
CA LEU A 67 -4.82 2.43 1.24
C LEU A 67 -4.43 3.07 2.58
N PHE A 68 -4.06 4.34 2.59
CA PHE A 68 -3.80 5.07 3.83
C PHE A 68 -5.04 5.35 4.69
N ASP A 69 -6.26 5.07 4.20
CA ASP A 69 -7.47 5.12 5.02
C ASP A 69 -7.61 3.87 5.90
N ILE A 70 -6.96 2.77 5.51
CA ILE A 70 -7.00 1.48 6.22
C ILE A 70 -5.67 1.12 6.90
N VAL A 71 -4.53 1.74 6.52
CA VAL A 71 -3.22 1.56 7.17
C VAL A 71 -2.69 2.85 7.79
N GLN A 72 -1.99 2.73 8.92
CA GLN A 72 -1.42 3.88 9.63
C GLN A 72 0.11 3.85 9.66
N ILE A 73 0.74 4.98 9.33
CA ILE A 73 2.18 5.18 9.49
C ILE A 73 2.47 5.63 10.93
N ARG A 74 3.10 4.75 11.71
CA ARG A 74 3.47 5.03 13.11
C ARG A 74 4.79 5.81 13.26
N HIS A 75 5.69 5.69 12.29
CA HIS A 75 6.98 6.38 12.33
C HIS A 75 6.79 7.89 12.07
N PRO A 76 7.13 8.79 13.01
CA PRO A 76 6.72 10.19 12.93
C PRO A 76 7.35 10.95 11.76
N ALA A 77 8.64 10.72 11.48
CA ALA A 77 9.33 11.36 10.37
C ALA A 77 8.81 10.88 9.01
N LEU A 78 8.55 9.57 8.88
CA LEU A 78 7.99 8.99 7.67
C LEU A 78 6.57 9.51 7.41
N ARG A 79 5.77 9.64 8.48
CA ARG A 79 4.43 10.20 8.40
C ARG A 79 4.45 11.66 7.91
N ALA A 80 5.39 12.48 8.42
CA ALA A 80 5.54 13.86 7.96
C ALA A 80 5.96 13.91 6.48
N MET A 81 6.97 13.14 6.11
CA MET A 81 7.47 13.06 4.73
C MET A 81 6.35 12.67 3.73
N VAL A 82 5.55 11.66 4.05
CA VAL A 82 4.41 11.22 3.21
C VAL A 82 3.26 12.23 3.20
N ALA A 83 3.10 13.02 4.26
CA ALA A 83 2.10 14.09 4.30
C ALA A 83 2.50 15.29 3.43
N ASP A 84 3.80 15.59 3.34
CA ASP A 84 4.35 16.69 2.57
C ASP A 84 4.37 16.43 1.06
N ALA A 85 4.43 15.16 0.64
CA ALA A 85 4.47 14.74 -0.77
C ALA A 85 3.12 14.84 -1.53
N ARG A 86 2.36 15.91 -1.29
CA ARG A 86 1.07 16.17 -1.95
C ARG A 86 1.19 16.76 -3.34
#